data_AF-A0A4R7BVV3-F1
#
_entry.id   AF-A0A4R7BVV3-F1
#
_cell.length_a   1.000
_cell.length_b   1.000
_cell.length_c   1.000
_cell.angle_alpha   90.00
_cell.angle_beta   90.00
_cell.angle_gamma   90.00
#
_symmetry.space_group_name_H-M   'P 1'
#
loop_
_entity.id
_entity.type
_entity.pdbx_description
1 polymer ?
#
loop_
_entity_poly.entity_id
_entity_poly.type
_entity_poly.pdbx_seq_one_letter_code
_entity_poly.pdbx_strand_id
1 'polypeptide(L)'
;MVEDPSAKRTPSTGKRLLRHLPGLFFREEIRSYLRGGGVLDAYPEIARRKIMPRDIERRVLSAFEGKPICRKTSCGVAYAHGTVEYNGHFGIRGICNVCPADQVARCAGSDRTPSAEAVLELARTVSLDPGRIDIDERRIEVEGSTEQQRYFIEHSLNYQVHDRRHPHLPNRHGRAEIGWS
;
A
#
# COMPACT_ATOMS: atom_id res chain seq x y z
N MET A 1 44.49 24.65 15.59
CA MET A 1 44.22 23.78 14.42
C MET A 1 43.02 24.37 13.71
N VAL A 2 43.26 25.00 12.55
CA VAL A 2 42.25 25.68 11.74
C VAL A 2 41.89 24.71 10.62
N GLU A 3 40.61 24.33 10.49
CA GLU A 3 40.15 23.42 9.45
C GLU A 3 40.23 24.08 8.07
N ASP A 4 40.72 23.30 7.10
CA ASP A 4 40.91 23.69 5.69
C ASP A 4 39.55 23.78 4.96
N PRO A 5 39.18 24.95 4.40
CA PRO A 5 37.91 25.16 3.72
C PRO A 5 37.85 24.57 2.31
N SER A 6 38.89 23.87 1.83
CA SER A 6 38.96 23.34 0.46
C SER A 6 38.44 21.91 0.28
N ALA A 7 37.90 21.26 1.33
CA ALA A 7 37.31 19.93 1.23
C ALA A 7 36.01 19.95 0.38
N LYS A 8 36.18 19.81 -0.94
CA LYS A 8 35.10 19.58 -1.90
C LYS A 8 34.32 18.34 -1.47
N ARG A 9 33.11 18.55 -0.96
CA ARG A 9 32.13 17.47 -0.74
C ARG A 9 31.88 16.76 -2.06
N THR A 10 32.31 15.51 -2.15
CA THR A 10 31.86 14.60 -3.21
C THR A 10 30.33 14.48 -3.15
N PRO A 11 29.63 14.44 -4.30
CA PRO A 11 28.19 14.20 -4.28
C PRO A 11 27.97 12.81 -3.71
N SER A 12 27.38 12.72 -2.53
CA SER A 12 26.87 11.44 -2.05
C SER A 12 25.89 10.94 -3.10
N THR A 13 26.06 9.73 -3.61
CA THR A 13 25.06 9.01 -4.40
C THR A 13 23.71 9.19 -3.73
N GLY A 14 22.87 10.04 -4.37
CA GLY A 14 21.73 10.67 -3.71
C GLY A 14 20.76 9.63 -3.20
N LYS A 15 20.64 9.51 -1.87
CA LYS A 15 19.53 8.78 -1.25
C LYS A 15 18.24 9.42 -1.76
N ARG A 16 17.48 8.70 -2.59
CA ARG A 16 16.15 9.14 -3.04
C ARG A 16 15.31 9.28 -1.78
N LEU A 17 15.03 10.52 -1.38
CA LEU A 17 14.22 10.78 -0.20
C LEU A 17 12.80 10.28 -0.46
N LEU A 18 12.43 9.19 0.21
CA LEU A 18 11.15 8.55 -0.01
C LEU A 18 10.04 9.29 0.73
N ARG A 19 8.90 9.52 0.05
CA ARG A 19 7.72 10.15 0.65
C ARG A 19 6.49 9.27 0.43
N HIS A 20 5.79 8.99 1.52
CA HIS A 20 4.59 8.15 1.56
C HIS A 20 3.36 9.00 1.88
N LEU A 21 2.17 8.59 1.41
CA LEU A 21 0.88 9.19 1.71
C LEU A 21 0.17 8.41 2.83
N PRO A 22 0.40 8.70 4.13
CA PRO A 22 -0.27 8.00 5.22
C PRO A 22 -1.73 8.47 5.38
N GLY A 23 -2.59 7.57 5.83
CA GLY A 23 -3.89 7.89 6.42
C GLY A 23 -3.92 7.38 7.86
N LEU A 24 -4.91 7.84 8.64
CA LEU A 24 -5.06 7.50 10.06
C LEU A 24 -5.73 6.13 10.21
N PHE A 25 -5.09 5.18 10.88
CA PHE A 25 -5.81 4.02 11.42
C PHE A 25 -6.58 4.49 12.66
N PHE A 26 -7.91 4.43 12.64
CA PHE A 26 -8.72 4.91 13.76
C PHE A 26 -9.43 3.73 14.44
N ARG A 27 -8.63 2.93 15.16
CA ARG A 27 -9.12 1.78 15.95
C ARG A 27 -9.49 2.21 17.36
N GLU A 28 -10.18 1.32 18.09
CA GLU A 28 -10.66 1.61 19.44
C GLU A 28 -9.53 1.97 20.41
N GLU A 29 -8.37 1.34 20.29
CA GLU A 29 -7.20 1.63 21.12
C GLU A 29 -6.70 3.06 20.92
N ILE A 30 -6.69 3.53 19.66
CA ILE A 30 -6.27 4.89 19.30
C ILE A 30 -7.31 5.90 19.76
N ARG A 31 -8.61 5.60 19.59
CA ARG A 31 -9.70 6.44 20.08
C ARG A 31 -9.65 6.59 21.60
N SER A 32 -9.52 5.48 22.32
CA SER A 32 -9.42 5.44 23.77
C SER A 32 -8.20 6.23 24.28
N TYR A 33 -7.04 6.07 23.64
CA TYR A 33 -5.85 6.84 23.97
C TYR A 33 -6.06 8.35 23.78
N LEU A 34 -6.62 8.76 22.64
CA LEU A 34 -6.89 10.17 22.34
C LEU A 34 -7.90 10.79 23.32
N ARG A 35 -8.98 10.08 23.66
CA ARG A 35 -9.95 10.49 24.68
C ARG A 35 -9.31 10.63 26.06
N GLY A 36 -8.42 9.70 26.43
CA GLY A 36 -7.65 9.79 27.67
C GLY A 36 -6.79 11.06 27.75
N GLY A 37 -6.35 11.58 26.60
CA GLY A 37 -5.65 12.86 26.48
C GLY A 37 -6.57 14.09 26.33
N GLY A 38 -7.89 13.96 26.48
CA GLY A 38 -8.84 15.06 26.32
C GLY A 38 -9.16 15.44 24.87
N VAL A 39 -8.74 14.64 23.89
CA VAL A 39 -9.06 14.86 22.47
C VAL A 39 -10.45 14.30 22.18
N LEU A 40 -11.33 15.16 21.66
CA LEU A 40 -12.68 14.75 21.23
C LEU A 40 -12.59 13.81 20.02
N ASP A 41 -13.60 12.95 19.88
CA ASP A 41 -13.68 12.07 18.73
C ASP A 41 -13.79 12.85 17.43
N ALA A 42 -12.83 12.64 16.53
CA ALA A 42 -12.86 13.22 15.19
C ALA A 42 -13.91 12.55 14.28
N TYR A 43 -14.28 11.30 14.59
CA TYR A 43 -15.24 10.52 13.82
C TYR A 43 -16.19 9.77 14.76
N PRO A 44 -17.48 9.64 14.40
CA PRO A 44 -18.47 8.97 15.25
C PRO A 44 -18.16 7.48 15.45
N GLU A 45 -17.53 6.87 14.44
CA GLU A 45 -17.26 5.44 14.35
C GLU A 45 -15.75 5.16 14.23
N ILE A 46 -15.34 3.96 14.68
CA ILE A 46 -14.00 3.44 14.42
C ILE A 46 -13.90 2.91 12.99
N ALA A 47 -12.71 2.99 12.40
CA ALA A 47 -12.44 2.43 11.08
C ALA A 47 -11.33 1.39 11.14
N ARG A 48 -11.64 0.17 10.67
CA ARG A 48 -10.63 -0.87 10.43
C ARG A 48 -9.56 -0.42 9.42
N ARG A 49 -9.98 0.38 8.44
CA ARG A 49 -9.15 0.90 7.34
C ARG A 49 -8.67 2.32 7.64
N LYS A 50 -7.64 2.77 6.92
CA LYS A 50 -7.11 4.13 7.07
C LYS A 50 -8.17 5.17 6.68
N ILE A 51 -8.38 6.18 7.50
CA ILE A 51 -9.14 7.38 7.16
C ILE A 51 -8.18 8.39 6.54
N MET A 52 -8.59 9.02 5.43
CA MET A 52 -7.84 10.10 4.80
C MET A 52 -8.83 10.95 4.01
N PRO A 53 -9.16 12.17 4.42
CA PRO A 53 -10.09 13.01 3.66
C PRO A 53 -9.58 13.30 2.24
N ARG A 54 -10.52 13.42 1.29
CA ARG A 54 -10.20 13.61 -0.14
C ARG A 54 -9.49 14.93 -0.40
N ASP A 55 -9.89 15.98 0.29
CA ASP A 55 -9.29 17.30 0.23
C ASP A 55 -7.86 17.32 0.80
N ILE A 56 -7.61 16.60 1.89
CA ILE A 56 -6.27 16.40 2.45
C ILE A 56 -5.39 15.62 1.47
N GLU A 57 -5.89 14.54 0.87
CA GLU A 57 -5.17 13.83 -0.19
C GLU A 57 -4.76 14.80 -1.31
N ARG A 58 -5.71 15.58 -1.83
CA ARG A 58 -5.45 16.55 -2.90
C ARG A 58 -4.37 17.56 -2.49
N ARG A 59 -4.44 18.12 -1.27
CA ARG A 59 -3.42 19.05 -0.75
C ARG A 59 -2.04 18.42 -0.69
N VAL A 60 -1.96 17.16 -0.24
CA VAL A 60 -0.68 16.44 -0.20
C VAL A 60 -0.14 16.18 -1.61
N LEU A 61 -0.99 15.74 -2.54
CA LEU A 61 -0.57 15.51 -3.93
C LEU A 61 -0.05 16.81 -4.59
N SER A 62 -0.76 17.93 -4.40
CA SER A 62 -0.29 19.25 -4.88
C SER A 62 1.03 19.66 -4.25
N ALA A 63 1.24 19.44 -2.96
CA ALA A 63 2.50 19.78 -2.29
C ALA A 63 3.71 18.94 -2.77
N PHE A 64 3.45 17.80 -3.40
CA PHE A 64 4.46 16.88 -3.93
C PHE A 64 4.51 16.82 -5.46
N GLU A 65 3.89 17.78 -6.15
CA GLU A 65 3.98 17.87 -7.59
C GLU A 65 5.45 17.92 -8.07
N GLY A 66 5.74 17.14 -9.11
CA GLY A 66 7.11 16.98 -9.66
C GLY A 66 8.08 16.17 -8.78
N LYS A 67 7.66 15.67 -7.61
CA LYS A 67 8.49 14.86 -6.71
C LYS A 67 8.04 13.40 -6.68
N PRO A 68 8.97 12.43 -6.53
CA PRO A 68 8.59 11.04 -6.35
C PRO A 68 7.73 10.85 -5.10
N ILE A 69 6.53 10.29 -5.28
CA ILE A 69 5.63 9.90 -4.19
C ILE A 69 5.04 8.52 -4.49
N CYS A 70 4.80 7.72 -3.46
CA CYS A 70 4.14 6.43 -3.60
C CYS A 70 2.93 6.36 -2.69
N ARG A 71 1.79 5.91 -3.23
CA ARG A 71 0.55 5.72 -2.46
C ARG A 71 0.71 4.65 -1.36
N LYS A 72 1.48 3.61 -1.65
CA LYS A 72 1.75 2.48 -0.74
C LYS A 72 3.19 2.52 -0.27
N THR A 73 3.40 2.24 1.01
CA THR A 73 4.75 2.24 1.60
C THR A 73 5.65 1.22 0.92
N SER A 74 5.12 0.02 0.63
CA SER A 74 5.80 -1.04 -0.10
C SER A 74 6.28 -0.58 -1.49
N CYS A 75 5.45 0.13 -2.26
CA CYS A 75 5.87 0.77 -3.53
C CYS A 75 7.01 1.75 -3.32
N GLY A 76 6.97 2.50 -2.23
CA GLY A 76 8.02 3.46 -1.91
C GLY A 76 9.34 2.78 -1.55
N VAL A 77 9.30 1.74 -0.71
CA VAL A 77 10.47 0.94 -0.35
C VAL A 77 11.05 0.32 -1.62
N ALA A 78 10.23 -0.34 -2.44
CA ALA A 78 10.66 -0.92 -3.70
C ALA A 78 11.35 0.10 -4.62
N TYR A 79 10.77 1.30 -4.74
CA TYR A 79 11.37 2.40 -5.51
C TYR A 79 12.72 2.86 -4.96
N ALA A 80 12.85 3.01 -3.63
CA ALA A 80 14.11 3.39 -3.00
C ALA A 80 15.22 2.35 -3.24
N HIS A 81 14.83 1.08 -3.36
CA HIS A 81 15.74 -0.04 -3.62
C HIS A 81 15.89 -0.41 -5.10
N GLY A 82 15.20 0.29 -6.02
CA GLY A 82 15.24 0.00 -7.45
C GLY A 82 14.69 -1.38 -7.83
N THR A 83 13.83 -1.96 -6.98
CA THR A 83 13.21 -3.28 -7.18
C THR A 83 11.73 -3.16 -7.52
N VAL A 84 11.11 -4.28 -7.88
CA VAL A 84 9.65 -4.36 -8.04
C VAL A 84 8.97 -4.33 -6.68
N GLU A 85 7.76 -3.79 -6.65
CA GLU A 85 6.93 -3.89 -5.46
C GLU A 85 6.45 -5.33 -5.28
N TYR A 86 6.31 -5.79 -4.03
CA TYR A 86 6.10 -7.19 -3.67
C TYR A 86 4.67 -7.55 -3.20
N ASN A 87 3.74 -6.60 -3.22
CA ASN A 87 2.32 -6.85 -2.95
C ASN A 87 1.50 -6.95 -4.24
N GLY A 88 2.07 -6.75 -5.42
CA GLY A 88 1.35 -6.79 -6.69
C GLY A 88 0.44 -5.59 -6.94
N HIS A 89 0.76 -4.39 -6.43
CA HIS A 89 -0.14 -3.23 -6.61
C HIS A 89 -0.35 -2.75 -8.07
N PHE A 90 0.50 -3.22 -8.99
CA PHE A 90 0.33 -2.94 -10.41
C PHE A 90 -0.98 -3.54 -10.93
N GLY A 91 -1.60 -2.92 -11.94
CA GLY A 91 -2.93 -3.33 -12.44
C GLY A 91 -4.12 -2.82 -11.61
N ILE A 92 -3.93 -2.38 -10.35
CA ILE A 92 -5.02 -1.74 -9.60
C ILE A 92 -5.22 -0.29 -10.05
N ARG A 93 -6.40 -0.04 -10.62
CA ARG A 93 -6.84 1.30 -11.02
C ARG A 93 -6.69 2.31 -9.89
N GLY A 94 -5.99 3.41 -10.16
CA GLY A 94 -5.81 4.54 -9.25
C GLY A 94 -4.77 4.34 -8.12
N ILE A 95 -4.11 3.19 -8.01
CA ILE A 95 -3.00 3.05 -7.05
C ILE A 95 -1.72 3.65 -7.62
N CYS A 96 -1.32 3.20 -8.82
CA CYS A 96 -0.07 3.58 -9.45
C CYS A 96 -0.08 4.99 -10.07
N ASN A 97 -1.21 5.70 -10.06
CA ASN A 97 -1.36 7.01 -10.71
C ASN A 97 -0.47 8.13 -10.13
N VAL A 98 0.11 7.90 -8.95
CA VAL A 98 1.03 8.83 -8.30
C VAL A 98 2.46 8.29 -8.23
N CYS A 99 2.68 7.02 -8.57
CA CYS A 99 3.99 6.39 -8.48
C CYS A 99 4.94 6.94 -9.57
N PRO A 100 6.26 6.97 -9.32
CA PRO A 100 7.24 7.35 -10.33
C PRO A 100 7.15 6.47 -11.58
N ALA A 101 7.29 7.07 -12.76
CA ALA A 101 7.14 6.36 -14.04
C ALA A 101 8.10 5.19 -14.20
N ASP A 102 9.34 5.33 -13.73
CA ASP A 102 10.33 4.24 -13.75
C ASP A 102 9.94 3.09 -12.81
N GLN A 103 9.30 3.37 -11.67
CA GLN A 103 8.75 2.33 -10.81
C GLN A 103 7.59 1.59 -11.47
N VAL A 104 6.67 2.34 -12.11
CA VAL A 104 5.55 1.75 -12.85
C VAL A 104 6.05 0.83 -13.95
N ALA A 105 7.08 1.24 -14.70
CA ALA A 105 7.70 0.43 -15.74
C ALA A 105 8.32 -0.86 -15.19
N ARG A 106 9.04 -0.80 -14.05
CA ARG A 106 9.59 -2.00 -13.39
C ARG A 106 8.49 -2.98 -12.99
N CYS A 107 7.46 -2.49 -12.31
CA CYS A 107 6.35 -3.35 -11.90
C CYS A 107 5.61 -3.94 -13.11
N ALA A 108 5.38 -3.16 -14.17
CA ALA A 108 4.76 -3.65 -15.40
C ALA A 108 5.56 -4.78 -16.06
N GLY A 109 6.90 -4.67 -16.08
CA GLY A 109 7.76 -5.70 -16.65
C GLY A 109 7.76 -7.03 -15.87
N SER A 110 7.35 -7.00 -14.60
CA SER A 110 7.27 -8.16 -13.72
C SER A 110 5.83 -8.67 -13.52
N ASP A 111 4.83 -7.98 -14.09
CA ASP A 111 3.43 -8.35 -13.92
C ASP A 111 3.12 -9.65 -14.66
N ARG A 112 2.68 -10.64 -13.89
CA ARG A 112 2.36 -11.98 -14.36
C ARG A 112 1.17 -12.50 -13.56
N THR A 113 0.07 -12.79 -14.24
CA THR A 113 -1.04 -13.50 -13.62
C THR A 113 -0.55 -14.88 -13.18
N PRO A 114 -0.67 -15.22 -11.89
CA PRO A 114 -0.20 -16.50 -11.37
C PRO A 114 -1.03 -17.65 -11.94
N SER A 115 -0.42 -18.83 -12.10
CA SER A 115 -1.15 -20.02 -12.52
C SER A 115 -2.14 -20.45 -11.44
N ALA A 116 -3.28 -21.01 -11.85
CA ALA A 116 -4.26 -21.54 -10.91
C ALA A 116 -3.62 -22.58 -9.98
N GLU A 117 -2.76 -23.44 -10.50
CA GLU A 117 -2.03 -24.44 -9.72
C GLU A 117 -1.22 -23.82 -8.57
N ALA A 118 -0.43 -22.77 -8.85
CA ALA A 118 0.38 -22.09 -7.84
C ALA A 118 -0.48 -21.42 -6.77
N VAL A 119 -1.59 -20.79 -7.16
CA VAL A 119 -2.53 -20.19 -6.21
C VAL A 119 -3.13 -21.25 -5.29
N LEU A 120 -3.59 -22.37 -5.86
CA LEU A 120 -4.21 -23.45 -5.10
C LEU A 120 -3.23 -24.16 -4.16
N GLU A 121 -1.95 -24.28 -4.54
CA GLU A 121 -0.90 -24.84 -3.69
C GLU A 121 -0.64 -23.97 -2.45
N LEU A 122 -0.48 -22.66 -2.65
CA LEU A 122 -0.31 -21.72 -1.55
C LEU A 122 -1.55 -21.66 -0.67
N ALA A 123 -2.75 -21.68 -1.25
CA ALA A 123 -4.00 -21.71 -0.51
C ALA A 123 -4.10 -22.93 0.41
N ARG A 124 -3.73 -24.13 -0.06
CA ARG A 124 -3.68 -25.34 0.77
C ARG A 124 -2.68 -25.20 1.92
N THR A 125 -1.51 -24.61 1.65
CA THR A 125 -0.46 -24.39 2.67
C THR A 125 -0.97 -23.55 3.84
N VAL A 126 -1.86 -22.61 3.57
CA VAL A 126 -2.46 -21.75 4.59
C VAL A 126 -3.87 -22.15 5.01
N SER A 127 -4.32 -23.35 4.66
CA SER A 127 -5.64 -23.90 5.00
C SER A 127 -6.83 -23.05 4.52
N LEU A 128 -6.74 -22.46 3.33
CA LEU A 128 -7.88 -21.87 2.63
C LEU A 128 -8.57 -22.89 1.72
N ASP A 129 -9.88 -22.76 1.59
CA ASP A 129 -10.71 -23.62 0.74
C ASP A 129 -10.43 -23.35 -0.76
N PRO A 130 -9.85 -24.30 -1.50
CA PRO A 130 -9.60 -24.17 -2.94
C PRO A 130 -10.87 -23.90 -3.76
N GLY A 131 -12.03 -24.37 -3.30
CA GLY A 131 -13.32 -24.19 -3.99
C GLY A 131 -13.90 -22.78 -3.86
N ARG A 132 -13.28 -21.91 -3.07
CA ARG A 132 -13.71 -20.53 -2.82
C ARG A 132 -12.70 -19.49 -3.29
N ILE A 133 -11.94 -19.84 -4.32
CA ILE A 133 -10.92 -18.97 -4.93
C ILE A 133 -11.34 -18.64 -6.35
N ASP A 134 -11.30 -17.35 -6.66
CA ASP A 134 -11.45 -16.84 -8.03
C ASP A 134 -10.17 -16.09 -8.43
N ILE A 135 -9.75 -16.24 -9.68
CA ILE A 135 -8.50 -15.66 -10.19
C ILE A 135 -8.86 -14.94 -11.49
N ASP A 136 -8.68 -13.62 -11.50
CA ASP A 136 -8.83 -12.81 -12.71
C ASP A 136 -7.49 -12.13 -13.07
N GLU A 137 -7.50 -11.33 -14.15
CA GLU A 137 -6.32 -10.60 -14.62
C GLU A 137 -5.86 -9.48 -13.66
N ARG A 138 -6.56 -9.23 -12.54
CA ARG A 138 -6.27 -8.14 -11.60
C ARG A 138 -6.01 -8.60 -10.18
N ARG A 139 -6.61 -9.71 -9.74
CA ARG A 139 -6.55 -10.19 -8.37
C ARG A 139 -6.91 -11.65 -8.23
N ILE A 140 -6.47 -12.21 -7.11
CA ILE A 140 -7.02 -13.42 -6.52
C ILE A 140 -8.03 -13.00 -5.46
N GLU A 141 -9.23 -13.54 -5.54
CA GLU A 141 -10.28 -13.35 -4.57
C GLU A 141 -10.49 -14.63 -3.77
N VAL A 142 -10.39 -14.53 -2.44
CA VAL A 142 -10.56 -15.64 -1.49
C VAL A 142 -11.75 -15.37 -0.56
N GLU A 143 -12.18 -16.39 0.18
CA GLU A 143 -13.24 -16.24 1.18
C GLU A 143 -12.84 -16.80 2.55
N GLY A 144 -13.14 -16.04 3.60
CA GLY A 144 -12.97 -16.48 4.98
C GLY A 144 -11.52 -16.44 5.47
N SER A 145 -10.66 -15.65 4.84
CA SER A 145 -9.25 -15.64 5.13
C SER A 145 -8.87 -14.61 6.21
N THR A 146 -7.85 -14.94 6.99
CA THR A 146 -7.15 -13.98 7.85
C THR A 146 -6.27 -13.05 7.01
N GLU A 147 -5.74 -12.01 7.64
CA GLU A 147 -4.80 -11.09 7.00
C GLU A 147 -3.47 -11.79 6.68
N GLN A 148 -2.97 -12.62 7.58
CA GLN A 148 -1.72 -13.36 7.43
C GLN A 148 -1.79 -14.36 6.28
N GLN A 149 -2.90 -15.08 6.14
CA GLN A 149 -3.09 -16.03 5.04
C GLN A 149 -3.05 -15.32 3.68
N ARG A 150 -3.71 -14.16 3.54
CA ARG A 150 -3.67 -13.39 2.28
C ARG A 150 -2.30 -12.81 2.00
N TYR A 151 -1.65 -12.21 3.00
CA TYR A 151 -0.33 -11.63 2.83
C TYR A 151 0.71 -12.68 2.44
N PHE A 152 0.60 -13.91 2.96
CA PHE A 152 1.45 -15.00 2.52
C PHE A 152 1.30 -15.23 1.01
N ILE A 153 0.08 -15.45 0.53
CA ILE A 153 -0.18 -15.71 -0.90
C ILE A 153 0.21 -14.49 -1.75
N GLU A 154 -0.15 -13.29 -1.32
CA GLU A 154 0.13 -12.03 -2.01
C GLU A 154 1.64 -11.79 -2.19
N HIS A 155 2.43 -11.94 -1.12
CA HIS A 155 3.87 -11.75 -1.18
C HIS A 155 4.59 -12.88 -1.92
N SER A 156 4.06 -14.11 -1.88
CA SER A 156 4.62 -15.25 -2.62
C SER A 156 4.43 -15.12 -4.12
N LEU A 157 3.29 -14.57 -4.56
CA LEU A 157 2.97 -14.45 -5.98
C LEU A 157 3.26 -13.06 -6.56
N ASN A 158 3.56 -12.09 -5.70
CA ASN A 158 3.58 -10.67 -6.06
C ASN A 158 2.29 -10.25 -6.80
N TYR A 159 1.15 -10.70 -6.28
CA TYR A 159 -0.15 -10.55 -6.93
C TYR A 159 -1.22 -10.25 -5.90
N GLN A 160 -2.19 -9.41 -6.23
CA GLN A 160 -3.15 -8.92 -5.24
C GLN A 160 -4.07 -10.04 -4.75
N VAL A 161 -4.20 -10.17 -3.42
CA VAL A 161 -5.08 -11.15 -2.80
C VAL A 161 -6.06 -10.44 -1.89
N HIS A 162 -7.36 -10.61 -2.15
CA HIS A 162 -8.41 -9.96 -1.38
C HIS A 162 -9.44 -10.95 -0.87
N ASP A 163 -9.92 -10.72 0.34
CA ASP A 163 -11.05 -11.47 0.86
C ASP A 163 -12.36 -10.77 0.48
N ARG A 164 -13.35 -11.55 0.03
CA ARG A 164 -14.68 -11.08 -0.37
C ARG A 164 -15.37 -10.18 0.65
N ARG A 165 -15.18 -10.43 1.93
CA ARG A 165 -15.78 -9.64 3.03
C ARG A 165 -15.11 -8.28 3.19
N HIS A 166 -14.00 -8.04 2.50
CA HIS A 166 -13.18 -6.84 2.62
C HIS A 166 -12.87 -6.25 1.23
N PRO A 167 -13.88 -5.85 0.45
CA PRO A 167 -13.67 -5.39 -0.92
C PRO A 167 -12.90 -4.06 -0.96
N HIS A 168 -12.06 -3.88 -1.96
CA HIS A 168 -11.48 -2.57 -2.27
C HIS A 168 -12.54 -1.66 -2.89
N LEU A 169 -12.80 -0.52 -2.25
CA LEU A 169 -13.77 0.45 -2.77
C LEU A 169 -13.11 1.35 -3.85
N PRO A 170 -13.85 1.69 -4.91
CA PRO A 170 -13.36 2.56 -5.97
C PRO A 170 -12.79 3.88 -5.44
N ASN A 171 -11.59 4.24 -5.88
CA ASN A 171 -10.86 5.45 -5.47
C ASN A 171 -10.55 5.55 -3.96
N ARG A 172 -10.81 4.50 -3.17
CA ARG A 172 -10.50 4.49 -1.73
C ARG A 172 -9.23 3.70 -1.43
N HIS A 173 -8.75 2.82 -2.30
CA HIS A 173 -7.43 2.15 -2.18
C HIS A 173 -7.09 1.57 -0.79
N GLY A 174 -8.10 1.00 -0.11
CA GLY A 174 -7.97 0.47 1.26
C GLY A 174 -8.24 1.49 2.37
N ARG A 175 -8.88 2.63 2.04
CA ARG A 175 -9.37 3.63 2.98
C ARG A 175 -10.79 3.33 3.45
N ALA A 176 -11.12 3.87 4.61
CA ALA A 176 -12.40 3.72 5.26
C ALA A 176 -13.53 4.38 4.47
N GLU A 177 -14.77 3.98 4.77
CA GLU A 177 -15.96 4.63 4.24
C GLU A 177 -16.24 5.96 4.93
N ILE A 178 -16.05 5.98 6.24
CA ILE A 178 -16.14 7.18 7.06
C ILE A 178 -14.95 8.11 6.81
N GLY A 179 -15.20 9.41 6.81
CA GLY A 179 -14.18 10.44 6.66
C GLY A 179 -13.50 10.51 5.27
N TRP A 180 -14.04 9.82 4.26
CA TRP A 180 -13.54 9.86 2.88
C TRP A 180 -14.18 10.96 2.00
N SER A 181 -15.21 11.65 2.51
CA SER A 181 -15.89 12.77 1.82
C SER A 181 -14.96 13.95 1.55
#